data_AF-A0A355B9K0-F1
#
_entry.id   AF-A0A355B9K0-F1
#
_cell.length_a   1.000
_cell.length_b   1.000
_cell.length_c   1.000
_cell.angle_alpha   90.00
_cell.angle_beta   90.00
_cell.angle_gamma   90.00
#
_symmetry.space_group_name_H-M   'P 1'
#
loop_
_entity.id
_entity.type
_entity.pdbx_description
1 polymer ?
#
loop_
_entity_poly.entity_id
_entity_poly.type
_entity_poly.pdbx_seq_one_letter_code
_entity_poly.pdbx_strand_id
1 'polypeptide(L)'
;AMLKNIYAIAAGIAHGLGYGDNFQSVLMSNGIREMKKFIRKVHKMKRNINNSAYLGDLLATGYSVFSRNRMFGNMIGKGYTV
;
A
#
# COMPACT_ATOMS: atom_id res chain seq x y z
N ALA A 1 -7.80 -7.68 -0.45
CA ALA A 1 -8.51 -6.41 -0.68
C ALA A 1 -8.23 -5.35 0.39
N MET A 2 -8.40 -5.61 1.70
CA MET A 2 -8.29 -4.54 2.71
C MET A 2 -6.86 -4.01 2.95
N LEU A 3 -5.87 -4.89 3.13
CA LEU A 3 -4.51 -4.47 3.50
C LEU A 3 -3.85 -3.53 2.49
N LYS A 4 -4.05 -3.75 1.18
CA LYS A 4 -3.49 -2.88 0.14
C LYS A 4 -3.98 -1.43 0.25
N ASN A 5 -5.22 -1.22 0.69
CA ASN A 5 -5.82 0.12 0.77
C ASN A 5 -5.16 0.91 1.89
N ILE A 6 -4.87 0.25 3.02
CA ILE A 6 -4.14 0.84 4.15
C ILE A 6 -2.73 1.26 3.70
N TYR A 7 -2.00 0.36 3.01
CA TYR A 7 -0.67 0.68 2.49
C TYR A 7 -0.70 1.81 1.45
N ALA A 8 -1.75 1.89 0.63
CA ALA A 8 -1.91 2.96 -0.34
C ALA A 8 -2.17 4.33 0.33
N ILE A 9 -2.92 4.38 1.43
CA ILE A 9 -3.07 5.60 2.23
C ILE A 9 -1.72 6.01 2.81
N ALA A 10 -0.97 5.08 3.41
CA ALA A 10 0.38 5.37 3.92
C ALA A 10 1.33 5.87 2.83
N ALA A 11 1.27 5.29 1.62
CA ALA A 11 2.03 5.75 0.47
C ALA A 11 1.61 7.17 0.04
N GLY A 12 0.32 7.47 0.08
CA GLY A 12 -0.22 8.80 -0.14
C GLY A 12 0.34 9.81 0.88
N ILE A 13 0.26 9.49 2.17
CA ILE A 13 0.76 10.35 3.25
C ILE A 13 2.25 10.62 3.05
N ALA A 14 3.03 9.57 2.79
CA ALA A 14 4.45 9.69 2.58
C ALA A 14 4.78 10.63 1.39
N HIS A 15 4.01 10.50 0.31
CA HIS A 15 4.14 11.39 -0.84
C HIS A 15 3.74 12.84 -0.50
N GLY A 16 2.67 13.05 0.26
CA GLY A 16 2.24 14.37 0.72
C GLY A 16 3.26 15.08 1.61
N LEU A 17 4.04 14.31 2.39
CA LEU A 17 5.16 14.78 3.20
C LEU A 17 6.45 15.03 2.39
N GLY A 18 6.46 14.76 1.08
CA GLY A 18 7.62 14.97 0.22
C GLY A 18 8.63 13.81 0.20
N TYR A 19 8.28 12.64 0.72
CA TYR A 19 9.14 11.46 0.56
C TYR A 19 9.13 10.98 -0.91
N GLY A 20 10.31 10.67 -1.43
CA GLY A 20 10.50 10.22 -2.80
C GLY A 20 10.23 8.72 -3.03
N ASP A 21 10.39 8.30 -4.28
CA ASP A 21 10.06 6.94 -4.75
C ASP A 21 10.85 5.83 -4.04
N ASN A 22 12.06 6.13 -3.56
CA ASN A 22 12.86 5.18 -2.78
C ASN A 22 12.15 4.77 -1.48
N PHE A 23 11.59 5.74 -0.75
CA PHE A 23 10.84 5.45 0.46
C PHE A 23 9.56 4.69 0.15
N GLN A 24 8.86 5.09 -0.92
CA GLN A 24 7.67 4.39 -1.39
C GLN A 24 7.97 2.92 -1.75
N SER A 25 9.13 2.65 -2.37
CA SER A 25 9.58 1.29 -2.69
C SER A 25 9.83 0.44 -1.45
N VAL A 26 10.44 1.02 -0.42
CA VAL A 26 10.64 0.38 0.89
C VAL A 26 9.30 0.09 1.56
N LEU A 27 8.37 1.05 1.53
CA LEU A 27 7.03 0.90 2.09
C LEU A 27 6.26 -0.24 1.42
N MET A 28 6.23 -0.29 0.09
CA MET A 28 5.55 -1.36 -0.65
C MET A 28 6.17 -2.74 -0.38
N SER A 29 7.50 -2.81 -0.34
CA SER A 29 8.25 -4.04 -0.06
C SER A 29 7.99 -4.57 1.37
N ASN A 30 7.85 -3.68 2.35
CA ASN A 30 7.47 -4.07 3.70
C ASN A 30 5.98 -4.46 3.79
N GLY A 31 5.10 -3.73 3.09
CA GLY A 31 3.66 -4.03 3.05
C GLY A 31 3.36 -5.42 2.50
N ILE A 32 4.06 -5.87 1.45
CA ILE A 32 3.87 -7.24 0.93
C ILE A 32 4.37 -8.32 1.91
N ARG A 33 5.47 -8.05 2.65
CA ARG A 33 5.96 -8.97 3.71
C ARG A 33 4.98 -9.07 4.87
N GLU A 34 4.39 -7.95 5.28
CA GLU A 34 3.33 -7.93 6.29
C GLU A 34 2.09 -8.68 5.81
N MET A 35 1.64 -8.42 4.57
CA MET A 35 0.51 -9.13 3.97
C MET A 35 0.73 -10.65 3.93
N LYS A 36 1.95 -11.09 3.59
CA LYS A 36 2.34 -12.51 3.64
C LYS A 36 2.23 -13.08 5.06
N LYS A 37 2.72 -12.36 6.08
CA LYS A 37 2.64 -12.78 7.49
C LYS A 37 1.18 -12.87 7.95
N PHE A 38 0.36 -11.88 7.63
CA PHE A 38 -1.06 -11.83 7.98
C PHE A 38 -1.85 -12.98 7.33
N ILE A 39 -1.73 -13.16 6.01
CA ILE A 39 -2.44 -14.21 5.27
C ILE A 39 -2.07 -15.60 5.81
N ARG A 40 -0.79 -15.84 6.12
CA ARG A 40 -0.33 -17.10 6.70
C ARG A 40 -0.95 -17.38 8.08
N LYS A 41 -1.29 -16.34 8.85
CA LYS A 41 -1.92 -16.49 10.17
C LYS A 41 -3.44 -16.68 10.07
N VAL A 42 -4.09 -15.98 9.13
CA VAL A 42 -5.56 -15.98 8.99
C VAL A 42 -6.08 -17.16 8.16
N HIS A 43 -5.32 -17.61 7.17
CA HIS A 43 -5.73 -18.70 6.29
C HIS A 43 -4.80 -19.90 6.44
N LYS A 44 -5.36 -21.10 6.61
CA LYS A 44 -4.61 -22.36 6.70
C LYS A 44 -4.04 -22.83 5.34
N MET A 45 -4.49 -22.24 4.23
CA MET A 45 -4.08 -22.63 2.87
C MET A 45 -2.89 -21.79 2.39
N LYS A 46 -1.93 -22.44 1.71
CA LYS A 46 -0.80 -21.74 1.06
C LYS A 46 -1.32 -20.88 -0.09
N ARG A 47 -1.33 -19.56 0.10
CA ARG A 47 -1.60 -18.58 -0.97
C ARG A 47 -0.30 -18.00 -1.50
N ASN A 48 -0.18 -17.87 -2.82
CA ASN A 48 0.96 -17.21 -3.44
C ASN A 48 0.78 -15.68 -3.39
N ILE A 49 1.51 -15.02 -2.51
CA ILE A 49 1.47 -13.56 -2.33
C ILE A 49 2.01 -12.79 -3.54
N ASN A 50 2.82 -13.44 -4.38
CA ASN A 50 3.39 -12.81 -5.57
C ASN A 50 2.41 -12.77 -6.75
N ASN A 51 1.23 -13.41 -6.62
CA ASN A 51 0.21 -13.35 -7.66
C ASN A 51 -0.31 -11.90 -7.84
N SER A 52 -0.74 -11.56 -9.05
CA SER A 52 -1.26 -10.24 -9.44
C SER A 52 -2.41 -9.78 -8.53
N ALA A 53 -3.23 -10.70 -8.05
CA ALA A 53 -4.32 -10.42 -7.10
C ALA A 53 -3.86 -9.84 -5.74
N TYR A 54 -2.57 -10.00 -5.39
CA TYR A 54 -1.99 -9.47 -4.15
C TYR A 54 -0.91 -8.43 -4.43
N LEU A 55 0.21 -8.86 -5.04
CA LEU A 55 1.34 -7.99 -5.32
C LEU A 55 1.00 -6.98 -6.43
N GLY A 56 0.42 -7.44 -7.54
CA GLY A 56 0.04 -6.55 -8.64
C GLY A 56 -0.95 -5.49 -8.20
N ASP A 57 -1.98 -5.89 -7.46
CA ASP A 57 -3.01 -5.00 -6.95
C ASP A 57 -2.47 -4.02 -5.89
N LEU A 58 -1.53 -4.45 -5.04
CA LEU A 58 -0.80 -3.57 -4.12
C LEU A 58 0.01 -2.51 -4.87
N LEU A 59 0.80 -2.93 -5.86
CA LEU A 59 1.64 -2.02 -6.63
C LEU A 59 0.79 -1.03 -7.43
N ALA A 60 -0.25 -1.50 -8.12
CA ALA A 60 -1.17 -0.64 -8.86
C ALA A 60 -1.86 0.37 -7.93
N THR A 61 -2.32 -0.06 -6.75
CA THR A 61 -3.01 0.83 -5.81
C THR A 61 -2.05 1.80 -5.09
N GLY A 62 -0.82 1.36 -4.80
CA GLY A 62 0.18 2.15 -4.07
C GLY A 62 0.94 3.15 -4.96
N TYR A 63 1.21 2.81 -6.21
CA TYR A 63 1.94 3.67 -7.17
C TYR A 63 1.06 4.50 -8.08
N SER A 64 -0.20 4.12 -8.30
CA SER A 64 -1.06 4.90 -9.18
C SER A 64 -1.52 6.20 -8.51
N VAL A 65 -1.40 7.32 -9.22
CA VAL A 65 -2.00 8.61 -8.81
C VAL A 65 -3.53 8.59 -8.90
N PHE A 66 -4.09 7.67 -9.68
CA PHE A 66 -5.55 7.46 -9.81
C PHE A 66 -6.14 6.64 -8.66
N SER A 67 -5.29 6.10 -7.78
CA SER A 67 -5.74 5.41 -6.58
C SER A 67 -6.36 6.42 -5.61
N ARG A 68 -7.69 6.29 -5.39
CA ARG A 68 -8.43 7.11 -4.43
C ARG A 68 -7.82 7.06 -3.01
N ASN A 69 -7.35 5.88 -2.59
CA ASN A 69 -6.69 5.71 -1.28
C ASN A 69 -5.37 6.47 -1.20
N ARG A 70 -4.56 6.43 -2.26
CA ARG A 70 -3.30 7.19 -2.32
C ARG A 70 -3.57 8.69 -2.38
N MET A 71 -4.54 9.13 -3.18
CA MET A 71 -4.94 10.53 -3.27
C MET A 71 -5.43 11.06 -1.92
N PHE A 72 -6.27 10.28 -1.23
CA PHE A 72 -6.72 10.60 0.12
C PHE A 72 -5.54 10.71 1.10
N GLY A 73 -4.63 9.74 1.10
CA GLY A 73 -3.42 9.82 1.92
C GLY A 73 -2.56 11.05 1.61
N ASN A 74 -2.43 11.42 0.33
CA ASN A 74 -1.69 12.61 -0.09
C ASN A 74 -2.32 13.91 0.42
N MET A 75 -3.65 13.99 0.44
CA MET A 75 -4.36 15.12 1.04
C MET A 75 -4.05 15.21 2.54
N ILE A 76 -4.08 14.08 3.26
CA ILE A 76 -3.70 14.04 4.67
C ILE A 76 -2.24 14.50 4.86
N GLY A 77 -1.30 13.97 4.07
CA GLY A 77 0.13 14.30 4.18
C GLY A 77 0.43 15.78 3.90
N LYS A 78 -0.39 16.45 3.09
CA LYS A 78 -0.31 17.89 2.82
C LYS A 78 -1.00 18.76 3.88
N GLY A 79 -1.67 18.15 4.86
CA GLY A 79 -2.37 18.87 5.93
C GLY A 79 -3.76 19.40 5.54
N TYR A 80 -4.40 18.85 4.51
CA TYR A 80 -5.80 19.17 4.24
C TYR A 80 -6.69 18.64 5.37
N THR A 81 -7.66 19.46 5.78
CA THR A 81 -8.71 19.05 6.71
C THR A 81 -9.64 18.05 6.03
N VAL A 82 -10.02 17.00 6.77
CA VAL A 82 -10.85 15.87 6.30
C VAL A 82 -12.22 15.93 6.95
#